data_AF-A0A9D1ZXK3-F1
#
_entry.id   AF-A0A9D1ZXK3-F1
#
_cell.length_a   1.000
_cell.length_b   1.000
_cell.length_c   1.000
_cell.angle_alpha   90.00
_cell.angle_beta   90.00
_cell.angle_gamma   90.00
#
_symmetry.space_group_name_H-M   'P 1'
#
loop_
_entity.id
_entity.type
_entity.pdbx_description
1 polymer ?
#
loop_
_entity_poly.entity_id
_entity_poly.type
_entity_poly.pdbx_seq_one_letter_code
_entity_poly.pdbx_strand_id
1 'polypeptide(L)'
;MFKKMEKVFDIIGEILAVVLVIVFALLIIDANFPFLDNVAWLKNIFEIIRNYGALVLIAVVGLEAMSKRNFLFQIIFLALIALIVVFLFFPDTYSNFMGMIGGN
;
A
#
# COMPACT_ATOMS: atom_id res chain seq x y z
N MET A 1 -4.82 -5.10 20.45
CA MET A 1 -3.87 -3.96 20.58
C MET A 1 -4.46 -2.65 20.09
N PHE A 2 -5.15 -2.61 18.93
CA PHE A 2 -5.57 -1.35 18.29
C PHE A 2 -7.02 -0.91 18.49
N LYS A 3 -7.76 -1.45 19.47
CA LYS A 3 -9.20 -1.20 19.61
C LYS A 3 -9.61 0.28 19.69
N LYS A 4 -8.73 1.14 20.23
CA LYS A 4 -8.97 2.59 20.32
C LYS A 4 -8.64 3.35 19.03
N MET A 5 -7.87 2.74 18.12
CA MET A 5 -7.42 3.34 16.86
C MET A 5 -8.30 2.97 15.67
N GLU A 6 -9.25 2.06 15.85
CA GLU A 6 -10.17 1.58 14.81
C GLU A 6 -10.77 2.72 13.99
N LYS A 7 -11.38 3.70 14.66
CA LYS A 7 -11.99 4.87 14.00
C LYS A 7 -10.98 5.72 13.23
N VAL A 8 -9.73 5.77 13.68
CA VAL A 8 -8.68 6.52 12.99
C VAL A 8 -8.30 5.81 11.70
N PHE A 9 -8.13 4.49 11.75
CA PHE A 9 -7.83 3.69 10.56
C PHE A 9 -8.98 3.66 9.56
N ASP A 10 -10.22 3.66 10.04
CA ASP A 10 -11.44 3.74 9.23
C ASP A 10 -11.45 5.03 8.39
N ILE A 11 -11.34 6.18 9.06
CA ILE A 11 -11.31 7.51 8.41
C ILE A 11 -10.13 7.63 7.44
N ILE A 12 -8.93 7.21 7.85
CA ILE A 12 -7.74 7.28 6.98
C ILE A 12 -7.92 6.34 5.78
N GLY A 13 -8.45 5.14 5.98
CA GLY A 13 -8.70 4.16 4.93
C GLY A 13 -9.68 4.69 3.88
N GLU A 14 -10.79 5.29 4.30
CA GLU A 14 -11.75 5.93 3.41
C GLU A 14 -11.13 7.07 2.59
N ILE A 15 -10.39 7.98 3.26
CA ILE A 15 -9.71 9.09 2.59
C ILE A 15 -8.71 8.57 1.56
N LEU A 16 -7.87 7.59 1.95
CA LEU A 16 -6.89 6.99 1.05
C LEU A 16 -7.55 6.32 -0.15
N ALA A 17 -8.68 5.64 0.03
CA ALA A 17 -9.42 5.01 -1.06
C ALA A 17 -9.90 6.05 -2.08
N VAL A 18 -10.50 7.16 -1.61
CA VAL A 18 -10.96 8.25 -2.48
C VAL A 18 -9.80 8.89 -3.22
N VAL A 19 -8.70 9.20 -2.52
CA VAL A 19 -7.48 9.76 -3.13
C VAL A 19 -6.93 8.84 -4.21
N LEU A 20 -6.87 7.53 -3.95
CA LEU A 20 -6.35 6.55 -4.90
C LEU A 20 -7.23 6.49 -6.16
N VAL A 21 -8.56 6.48 -6.02
CA VAL A 21 -9.49 6.50 -7.16
C VAL A 21 -9.27 7.76 -8.01
N ILE A 22 -9.15 8.93 -7.38
CA ILE A 22 -8.91 10.19 -8.09
C ILE A 22 -7.58 10.14 -8.85
N VAL A 23 -6.50 9.69 -8.20
CA VAL A 23 -5.18 9.60 -8.84
C VAL A 23 -5.20 8.63 -10.02
N PHE A 24 -5.83 7.46 -9.87
CA PHE A 24 -5.95 6.50 -10.97
C PHE A 24 -6.76 7.09 -12.14
N ALA A 25 -7.89 7.74 -11.85
CA ALA A 25 -8.70 8.39 -12.88
C ALA A 25 -7.90 9.48 -13.63
N LEU A 26 -7.19 10.34 -12.90
CA LEU A 26 -6.38 11.40 -13.49
C LEU A 26 -5.23 10.85 -14.35
N LEU A 27 -4.55 9.79 -13.90
CA LEU A 27 -3.50 9.14 -14.69
C LEU A 27 -4.06 8.45 -15.96
N ILE A 28 -5.27 7.90 -15.91
CA ILE A 28 -5.93 7.31 -17.09
C ILE A 28 -6.30 8.41 -18.10
N ILE A 29 -6.81 9.54 -17.62
CA ILE A 29 -7.09 10.70 -18.48
C ILE A 29 -5.79 11.23 -19.08
N ASP A 30 -4.73 11.37 -18.27
CA ASP A 30 -3.40 11.83 -18.70
C ASP A 30 -2.81 10.94 -19.80
N ALA A 31 -3.03 9.63 -19.73
CA ALA A 31 -2.58 8.69 -20.77
C ALA A 31 -3.21 8.93 -22.15
N ASN A 32 -4.38 9.58 -22.21
CA ASN A 32 -5.07 9.93 -23.47
C ASN A 32 -4.91 11.42 -23.83
N PHE A 33 -4.75 12.27 -22.83
CA PHE A 33 -4.56 13.71 -22.95
C PHE A 33 -3.42 14.12 -22.02
N PRO A 34 -2.16 14.21 -22.48
CA PRO A 34 -0.99 14.37 -21.61
C PRO A 34 -0.90 15.79 -21.02
N PHE A 35 -1.73 16.09 -20.02
CA PHE A 35 -1.83 17.39 -19.37
C PHE A 35 -0.87 17.52 -18.18
N LEU A 36 -0.46 16.39 -17.57
CA LEU A 36 0.49 16.34 -16.46
C LEU A 36 1.95 16.46 -16.92
N ASP A 37 2.24 16.32 -18.21
CA ASP A 37 3.60 16.49 -18.76
C ASP A 37 4.15 17.90 -18.52
N ASN A 38 3.27 18.91 -18.45
CA ASN A 38 3.63 20.28 -18.11
C ASN A 38 3.92 20.47 -16.60
N VAL A 39 3.65 19.45 -15.78
CA VAL A 39 3.75 19.49 -14.31
C VAL A 39 4.42 18.21 -13.81
N ALA A 40 5.68 18.00 -14.21
CA ALA A 40 6.43 16.78 -13.94
C ALA A 40 6.46 16.36 -12.45
N TRP A 41 6.52 17.31 -11.51
CA TRP A 41 6.50 17.01 -10.08
C TRP A 41 5.18 16.37 -9.64
N LEU A 42 4.05 16.80 -10.21
CA LEU A 42 2.72 16.27 -9.90
C LEU A 42 2.54 14.87 -10.50
N LYS A 43 3.02 14.69 -11.75
CA LYS A 43 3.04 13.37 -12.41
C LYS A 43 3.82 12.34 -11.59
N ASN A 44 5.02 12.72 -11.11
CA ASN A 44 5.83 11.84 -10.26
C ASN A 44 5.12 11.45 -8.96
N ILE A 45 4.43 12.39 -8.31
CA ILE A 45 3.64 12.08 -7.10
C ILE A 45 2.53 11.08 -7.43
N PHE A 46 1.80 11.29 -8.52
CA PHE A 46 0.72 10.39 -8.92
C PHE A 46 1.24 8.99 -9.25
N GLU A 47 2.38 8.88 -9.93
CA GLU A 47 3.01 7.59 -10.21
C GLU A 47 3.46 6.86 -8.93
N ILE A 48 4.03 7.58 -7.97
CA ILE A 48 4.37 7.01 -6.65
C ILE A 48 3.10 6.51 -5.94
N ILE A 49 2.03 7.32 -5.94
CA ILE A 49 0.74 6.93 -5.35
C ILE A 49 0.15 5.72 -6.09
N ARG A 50 0.28 5.63 -7.42
CA ARG A 50 -0.16 4.46 -8.20
C ARG A 50 0.58 3.20 -7.77
N ASN A 51 1.91 3.30 -7.62
CA ASN A 51 2.77 2.14 -7.39
C ASN A 51 2.70 1.63 -5.95
N TYR A 52 2.56 2.53 -4.95
CA TYR A 52 2.60 2.16 -3.53
C TYR A 52 1.27 2.37 -2.79
N GLY A 53 0.38 3.22 -3.32
CA GLY A 53 -0.84 3.61 -2.63
C GLY A 53 -1.81 2.46 -2.37
N ALA A 54 -1.85 1.46 -3.26
CA ALA A 54 -2.62 0.24 -3.03
C ALA A 54 -2.13 -0.55 -1.81
N LEU A 55 -0.80 -0.65 -1.61
CA LEU A 55 -0.22 -1.32 -0.45
C LEU A 55 -0.54 -0.56 0.83
N VAL A 56 -0.43 0.78 0.81
CA VAL A 56 -0.77 1.63 1.96
C VAL A 56 -2.25 1.49 2.32
N LEU A 57 -3.15 1.48 1.32
CA LEU A 57 -4.58 1.29 1.53
C LEU A 57 -4.87 -0.08 2.16
N ILE A 58 -4.30 -1.16 1.61
CA ILE A 58 -4.46 -2.52 2.15
C ILE A 58 -3.93 -2.60 3.59
N ALA A 59 -2.81 -1.96 3.89
CA ALA A 59 -2.26 -1.91 5.24
C ALA A 59 -3.22 -1.21 6.21
N VAL A 60 -3.76 -0.04 5.85
CA VAL A 60 -4.66 0.75 6.70
C VAL A 60 -6.00 0.06 6.92
N VAL A 61 -6.67 -0.36 5.85
CA VAL A 61 -7.96 -1.06 5.93
C VAL A 61 -7.80 -2.42 6.61
N GLY A 62 -6.70 -3.13 6.35
CA GLY A 62 -6.39 -4.38 7.04
C GLY A 62 -6.14 -4.16 8.54
N LEU A 63 -5.47 -3.07 8.95
CA LEU A 63 -5.30 -2.73 10.37
C LEU A 63 -6.64 -2.42 11.06
N GLU A 64 -7.54 -1.71 10.37
CA GLU A 64 -8.91 -1.45 10.83
C GLU A 64 -9.72 -2.75 10.99
N ALA A 65 -9.69 -3.62 10.00
CA ALA A 65 -10.35 -4.92 10.07
C ALA A 65 -9.79 -5.80 11.20
N MET A 66 -8.46 -5.78 11.40
CA MET A 66 -7.80 -6.58 12.43
C MET A 66 -7.92 -5.98 13.83
N SER A 67 -8.14 -4.67 13.99
CA SER A 67 -8.32 -4.04 15.32
C SER A 67 -9.54 -4.59 16.06
N LYS A 68 -10.54 -5.08 15.31
CA LYS A 68 -11.76 -5.73 15.79
C LYS A 68 -11.58 -7.22 16.15
N ARG A 69 -10.44 -7.83 15.78
CA ARG A 69 -10.16 -9.26 15.94
C ARG A 69 -9.24 -9.56 17.14
N ASN A 70 -9.03 -10.86 17.39
CA ASN A 70 -8.15 -11.34 18.45
C ASN A 70 -6.68 -10.97 18.19
N PHE A 71 -5.91 -10.87 19.27
CA PHE A 71 -4.50 -10.47 19.23
C PHE A 71 -3.63 -11.30 18.27
N LEU A 72 -3.87 -12.62 18.19
CA LEU A 72 -3.13 -13.50 17.29
C LEU A 72 -3.27 -13.09 15.82
N PHE A 73 -4.49 -12.76 15.37
CA PHE A 73 -4.72 -12.31 13.99
C PHE A 73 -4.05 -10.97 13.69
N GLN A 74 -3.98 -10.08 14.68
CA GLN A 74 -3.27 -8.80 14.54
C GLN A 74 -1.77 -9.00 14.31
N ILE A 75 -1.14 -9.91 15.07
CA ILE A 75 0.28 -10.22 14.88
C ILE A 75 0.55 -10.84 13.52
N ILE A 76 -0.25 -11.84 13.12
CA ILE A 76 -0.08 -12.50 11.83
C ILE A 76 -0.19 -11.47 10.70
N PHE A 77 -1.19 -10.59 10.75
CA PHE A 77 -1.35 -9.54 9.76
C PHE A 77 -0.16 -8.58 9.71
N LEU A 78 0.31 -8.11 10.87
CA LEU A 78 1.48 -7.23 10.95
C LEU A 78 2.75 -7.90 10.39
N ALA A 79 2.95 -9.18 10.69
CA ALA A 79 4.08 -9.95 10.18
C ALA A 79 4.04 -10.09 8.64
N LEU A 80 2.84 -10.31 8.08
CA LEU A 80 2.66 -10.38 6.62
C LEU A 80 2.90 -9.02 5.95
N ILE A 81 2.39 -7.93 6.51
CA ILE A 81 2.66 -6.57 5.99
C ILE A 81 4.16 -6.27 6.08
N ALA A 82 4.81 -6.59 7.20
CA ALA A 82 6.26 -6.40 7.36
C ALA A 82 7.05 -7.20 6.33
N LEU A 83 6.67 -8.45 6.07
CA LEU A 83 7.29 -9.28 5.03
C LEU A 83 7.17 -8.66 3.64
N ILE A 84 5.97 -8.18 3.28
CA ILE A 84 5.73 -7.51 1.99
C ILE A 84 6.61 -6.26 1.87
N VAL A 85 6.65 -5.43 2.91
CA VAL A 85 7.48 -4.22 2.93
C VAL A 85 8.97 -4.58 2.79
N VAL A 86 9.45 -5.58 3.52
CA VAL A 86 10.85 -6.02 3.40
C VAL A 86 11.14 -6.48 1.97
N PHE A 87 10.30 -7.29 1.34
CA PHE A 87 10.56 -7.73 -0.03
C PHE A 87 10.43 -6.62 -1.07
N LEU A 88 9.53 -5.65 -0.85
CA LEU A 88 9.34 -4.52 -1.76
C LEU A 88 10.52 -3.54 -1.74
N PHE A 89 11.09 -3.30 -0.56
CA PHE A 89 12.19 -2.33 -0.38
C PHE A 89 13.58 -2.98 -0.41
N PHE A 90 13.69 -4.28 -0.16
CA PHE A 90 14.94 -5.05 -0.18
C PHE A 90 14.82 -6.23 -1.16
N PRO A 91 14.88 -5.98 -2.48
CA PRO A 91 14.74 -7.03 -3.49
C PRO A 91 15.83 -8.09 -3.41
N ASP A 92 17.03 -7.74 -2.93
CA ASP A 92 18.12 -8.68 -2.67
C ASP A 92 17.78 -9.67 -1.55
N THR A 93 17.02 -9.25 -0.54
CA THR A 93 16.54 -10.14 0.51
C THR A 93 15.56 -11.16 -0.06
N TYR A 94 14.68 -10.73 -0.97
CA TYR A 94 13.74 -11.61 -1.66
C TYR A 94 14.46 -12.64 -2.56
N SER A 95 15.40 -12.18 -3.39
CA SER A 95 16.14 -13.07 -4.30
C SER A 95 16.97 -14.12 -3.54
N ASN A 96 17.65 -13.73 -2.45
CA ASN A 96 18.35 -14.67 -1.58
C ASN A 96 17.40 -15.67 -0.91
N PHE A 97 16.24 -15.23 -0.42
CA PHE A 97 15.23 -16.11 0.17
C PHE A 97 14.69 -17.13 -0.84
N MET A 98 14.40 -16.69 -2.06
CA MET A 98 13.99 -17.57 -3.16
C MET A 98 15.11 -18.55 -3.54
N GLY A 99 16.37 -18.10 -3.57
CA GLY A 99 17.54 -18.96 -3.82
C GLY A 99 17.76 -20.03 -2.76
N MET A 100 17.38 -19.77 -1.49
CA MET A 100 17.42 -20.77 -0.41
C MET A 100 16.31 -21.83 -0.53
N ILE A 101 15.15 -21.48 -1.11
CA ILE A 101 13.98 -22.38 -1.21
C ILE A 101 13.95 -23.13 -2.56
N GLY A 102 14.42 -22.51 -3.63
CA GLY A 102 14.38 -23.03 -5.00
C GLY A 102 15.76 -23.30 -5.59
N GLY A 103 16.68 -23.82 -4.78
CA GLY A 103 18.08 -24.03 -5.15
C GLY A 103 18.27 -24.69 -6.54
N ASN A 104 18.86 -23.91 -7.44
CA ASN A 104 19.89 -24.32 -8.40
C ASN A 104 20.93 -23.21 -8.46
#